data_AF-A0ABD0L6H5-F1
#
_entry.id   AF-A0ABD0L6H5-F1
#
_cell.length_a   1.000
_cell.length_b   1.000
_cell.length_c   1.000
_cell.angle_alpha   90.00
_cell.angle_beta   90.00
_cell.angle_gamma   90.00
#
_symmetry.space_group_name_H-M   'P 1'
#
loop_
_entity.id
_entity.type
_entity.pdbx_description
1 polymer ?
#
loop_
_entity_poly.entity_id
_entity_poly.type
_entity_poly.pdbx_seq_one_letter_code
_entity_poly.pdbx_strand_id
1 'polypeptide(L)' 'SGARVYGSAHFGQGRVPILLDDVRCTGSESHIFDCAHRNPLFSSNCDHDEDAGLSCRP' A
#
# COMPACT_ATOMS: atom_id res chain seq x y z
N SER A 1 -8.98 17.06 3.45
CA SER A 1 -9.10 15.87 2.59
C SER A 1 -8.77 14.64 3.43
N GLY A 2 -9.51 13.55 3.25
CA GLY A 2 -9.29 12.33 4.02
C GLY A 2 -9.49 11.11 3.13
N ALA A 3 -8.80 10.02 3.45
CA ALA A 3 -8.97 8.74 2.78
C ALA A 3 -9.43 7.69 3.80
N ARG A 4 -10.18 6.70 3.32
CA ARG A 4 -10.45 5.47 4.07
C ARG A 4 -9.57 4.36 3.51
N VAL A 5 -8.80 3.73 4.40
CA VAL A 5 -7.87 2.65 4.06
C VAL A 5 -8.56 1.30 4.28
N TYR A 6 -8.24 0.35 3.42
CA TYR A 6 -8.72 -1.03 3.42
C TYR A 6 -7.53 -1.97 3.24
N GLY A 7 -7.60 -3.15 3.85
CA GLY A 7 -6.66 -4.24 3.64
C GLY A 7 -7.41 -5.49 3.17
N SER A 8 -6.72 -6.62 3.23
CA SER A 8 -7.29 -7.94 2.92
C SER A 8 -7.93 -8.02 1.54
N ALA A 9 -7.27 -7.43 0.53
CA ALA A 9 -7.73 -7.41 -0.85
C ALA A 9 -9.20 -6.95 -1.03
N HIS A 10 -9.62 -5.92 -0.28
CA HIS A 10 -11.01 -5.46 -0.25
C HIS A 10 -11.60 -5.15 -1.64
N PHE A 11 -10.79 -4.64 -2.57
CA PHE A 11 -11.19 -4.32 -3.94
C PHE A 11 -10.84 -5.42 -4.95
N GLY A 12 -10.43 -6.59 -4.46
CA GLY A 12 -9.87 -7.69 -5.24
C GLY A 12 -8.35 -7.75 -5.17
N GLN A 13 -7.84 -8.93 -5.53
CA GLN A 13 -6.42 -9.24 -5.52
C GLN A 13 -5.71 -8.75 -6.79
N GLY A 14 -4.48 -8.28 -6.61
CA GLY A 14 -3.51 -8.05 -7.66
C GLY A 14 -3.06 -9.35 -8.33
N ARG A 15 -2.27 -9.19 -9.39
CA ARG A 15 -1.69 -10.29 -10.18
C ARG A 15 -0.22 -10.07 -10.53
N VAL A 16 0.32 -8.93 -10.13
CA VAL A 16 1.68 -8.49 -10.44
C VAL A 16 2.47 -8.44 -9.14
N PRO A 17 3.81 -8.57 -9.16
CA PRO A 17 4.60 -8.60 -7.94
C PRO A 17 4.26 -7.46 -6.98
N ILE A 18 4.13 -7.79 -5.70
CA ILE A 18 3.89 -6.82 -4.64
C ILE A 18 5.11 -5.90 -4.56
N LEU A 19 4.90 -4.61 -4.83
CA LEU A 19 5.96 -3.63 -4.99
C LEU A 19 6.48 -3.09 -3.64
N LEU A 20 5.56 -2.87 -2.70
CA LEU A 20 5.79 -2.24 -1.40
C LEU A 20 5.21 -3.09 -0.28
N ASP A 21 5.91 -3.09 0.85
CA ASP A 21 5.55 -3.79 2.07
C ASP A 21 5.87 -2.89 3.29
N ASP A 22 5.09 -3.02 4.36
CA ASP A 22 5.21 -2.24 5.60
C ASP A 22 5.27 -0.71 5.37
N VAL A 23 4.40 -0.17 4.50
CA VAL A 23 4.37 1.27 4.19
C VAL A 23 3.91 2.09 5.39
N ARG A 24 4.73 3.06 5.80
CA ARG A 24 4.52 3.96 6.94
C ARG A 24 4.80 5.39 6.54
N CYS A 25 3.73 6.12 6.23
CA CYS A 25 3.77 7.53 5.87
C CYS A 25 3.55 8.43 7.11
N THR A 26 4.15 9.62 7.10
CA THR A 26 3.89 10.70 8.06
C THR A 26 2.64 11.51 7.69
N GLY A 27 2.24 11.46 6.41
CA GLY A 27 1.09 12.18 5.86
C GLY A 27 1.45 13.48 5.15
N SER A 28 2.74 13.76 4.97
CA SER A 28 3.25 14.95 4.27
C SER A 28 4.02 14.63 2.99
N GLU A 29 4.22 13.34 2.71
CA GLU A 29 4.87 12.84 1.51
C GLU A 29 4.06 13.18 0.24
N SER A 30 4.77 13.49 -0.86
CA SER A 30 4.15 13.75 -2.16
C SER A 30 3.87 12.46 -2.92
N HIS A 31 4.69 11.43 -2.73
CA HIS A 31 4.55 10.12 -3.37
C HIS A 31 4.60 8.99 -2.33
N ILE A 32 3.89 7.89 -2.61
CA ILE A 32 3.88 6.72 -1.73
C ILE A 32 5.27 6.07 -1.57
N PHE A 33 6.15 6.26 -2.55
CA PHE A 33 7.54 5.79 -2.52
C PHE A 33 8.45 6.62 -1.61
N ASP A 34 8.00 7.80 -1.18
CA ASP A 34 8.76 8.64 -0.24
C ASP A 34 8.50 8.23 1.22
N CYS A 35 7.47 7.42 1.46
CA CYS A 35 7.16 6.89 2.79
C CYS A 35 8.20 5.85 3.22
N ALA A 36 8.38 5.67 4.52
CA ALA A 36 9.18 4.55 5.01
C ALA A 36 8.50 3.23 4.61
N HIS A 37 9.26 2.32 4.01
CA HIS A 37 8.78 1.01 3.60
C HIS A 37 9.92 -0.01 3.65
N ARG A 38 9.59 -1.29 3.55
CA ARG A 38 10.61 -2.34 3.45
C ARG A 38 11.42 -2.18 2.16
N ASN A 39 12.72 -2.42 2.27
CA ASN A 39 13.64 -2.41 1.13
C ASN A 39 14.28 -3.80 0.93
N PRO A 40 14.63 -4.18 -0.31
CA PRO A 40 14.42 -3.43 -1.55
C PRO A 40 12.95 -3.47 -2.02
N LEU A 41 12.60 -2.64 -3.01
CA LEU A 41 11.34 -2.79 -3.75
C LEU A 41 11.20 -4.24 -4.26
N PHE A 42 9.96 -4.73 -4.33
CA PHE A 42 9.65 -6.12 -4.70
C PHE A 42 10.17 -7.19 -3.72
N SER A 43 10.64 -6.80 -2.53
CA SER A 43 10.95 -7.74 -1.45
C SER A 43 9.87 -7.66 -0.37
N SER A 44 8.83 -8.46 -0.56
CA SER A 44 7.71 -8.59 0.37
C SER A 44 7.52 -10.05 0.78
N ASN A 45 7.02 -10.25 2.00
CA ASN A 45 6.53 -11.55 2.46
C ASN A 45 5.00 -11.58 2.58
N CYS A 46 4.32 -10.60 2.00
CA CYS A 46 2.86 -10.60 1.88
C CYS A 46 2.41 -11.44 0.69
N ASP A 47 1.17 -11.90 0.76
CA ASP A 47 0.43 -12.48 -0.36
C ASP A 47 -0.64 -11.51 -0.87
N HIS A 48 -1.17 -11.76 -2.07
CA HIS A 48 -2.13 -10.84 -2.68
C HIS A 48 -3.47 -10.75 -1.95
N ASP A 49 -3.80 -11.70 -1.09
CA ASP A 49 -4.95 -11.60 -0.19
C ASP A 49 -4.76 -10.54 0.89
N GLU A 50 -3.56 -9.96 1.03
CA GLU A 50 -3.24 -8.85 1.95
C GLU A 50 -3.19 -7.48 1.25
N ASP A 51 -3.42 -7.41 -0.07
CA ASP A 51 -3.31 -6.16 -0.84
C ASP A 51 -4.09 -5.00 -0.19
N ALA A 52 -3.40 -3.86 -0.03
CA ALA A 52 -3.95 -2.64 0.54
C ALA A 52 -4.62 -1.76 -0.53
N GLY A 53 -5.72 -1.12 -0.17
CA GLY A 53 -6.44 -0.19 -1.03
C GLY A 53 -7.01 1.00 -0.25
N LEU A 54 -7.39 2.07 -0.96
CA LEU A 54 -8.01 3.23 -0.33
C LEU A 54 -9.11 3.84 -1.18
N SER A 55 -10.04 4.52 -0.52
CA SER A 55 -11.04 5.37 -1.16
C SER A 55 -10.85 6.80 -0.69
N CYS A 56 -10.61 7.70 -1.63
CA CYS A 56 -10.52 9.13 -1.38
C CYS A 56 -11.92 9.72 -1.20
N ARG A 57 -12.06 10.65 -0.25
CA ARG A 57 -13.24 11.52 -0.21
C ARG A 57 -12.99 12.77 -1.05
N PRO A 58 -14.04 13.29 -1.72
CA PRO A 58 -13.99 14.60 -2.36
C PRO A 58 -13.49 15.71 -1.41
#